data_AF-A0A7S1NIR5-F1
#
_entry.id   AF-A0A7S1NIR5-F1
#
_cell.length_a   1.000
_cell.length_b   1.000
_cell.length_c   1.000
_cell.angle_alpha   90.00
_cell.angle_beta   90.00
_cell.angle_gamma   90.00
#
_symmetry.space_group_name_H-M   'P 1'
#
loop_
_entity.id
_entity.type
_entity.pdbx_description
1 polymer ?
#
loop_
_entity_poly.entity_id
_entity_poly.type
_entity_poly.pdbx_seq_one_letter_code
_entity_poly.pdbx_strand_id
1 'polypeptide(L)'
;VGAPSAPCSGHGACHAPTLTCTCSSTLGHWGTADCGDCAQGWWGPSCEEVCVHGRTEDRICLCFGGYAGANCSLECPGPADNRCNGHGLCRDNHTRDGKCACDPDWYTEDCSVYCHPSACSAAAGDVHVATLSHFECHPNTGGCRCQQNLTGRWTGALCDTCLFGYWGLNCDITCSCSGHGSCGWLD
;
A
#
# COMPACT_ATOMS: atom_id res chain seq x y z
N VAL A 1 44.49 21.10 9.98
CA VAL A 1 44.75 21.36 8.54
C VAL A 1 43.90 20.39 7.74
N GLY A 2 42.75 20.86 7.22
CA GLY A 2 41.90 20.02 6.39
C GLY A 2 42.60 19.77 5.06
N ALA A 3 42.63 18.51 4.59
CA ALA A 3 43.13 18.19 3.27
C ALA A 3 42.40 19.04 2.22
N PRO A 4 43.08 19.52 1.16
CA PRO A 4 42.36 20.14 0.05
C PRO A 4 41.34 19.12 -0.46
N SER A 5 40.07 19.51 -0.55
CA SER A 5 39.05 18.73 -1.26
C SER A 5 39.64 18.27 -2.59
N ALA A 6 39.60 16.97 -2.86
CA ALA A 6 40.12 16.44 -4.11
C ALA A 6 39.47 17.19 -5.29
N PRO A 7 40.24 17.59 -6.32
CA PRO A 7 39.67 18.28 -7.47
C PRO A 7 38.55 17.42 -8.08
N CYS A 8 37.44 18.07 -8.48
CA CYS A 8 36.26 17.38 -9.04
C CYS A 8 35.73 16.26 -8.14
N SER A 9 35.73 16.49 -6.81
CA SER A 9 35.25 15.56 -5.79
C SER A 9 35.92 14.18 -5.82
N GLY A 10 37.03 14.01 -6.55
CA GLY A 10 37.66 12.70 -6.79
C GLY A 10 36.96 11.83 -7.85
N HIS A 11 35.96 12.36 -8.54
CA HIS A 11 35.12 11.64 -9.50
C HIS A 11 35.27 12.15 -10.95
N GLY A 12 36.28 12.97 -11.22
CA GLY A 12 36.53 13.53 -12.54
C GLY A 12 37.94 14.07 -12.73
N ALA A 13 38.24 14.47 -13.97
CA ALA A 13 39.48 15.15 -14.32
C ALA A 13 39.25 16.68 -14.31
N CYS A 14 40.14 17.42 -13.64
CA CYS A 14 40.13 18.88 -13.62
C CYS A 14 40.96 19.44 -14.78
N HIS A 15 40.37 20.36 -15.55
CA HIS A 15 41.04 21.03 -16.67
C HIS A 15 41.51 22.44 -16.29
N ALA A 16 42.80 22.71 -16.45
CA ALA A 16 43.37 24.05 -16.29
C ALA A 16 43.50 24.74 -17.67
N PRO A 17 43.36 26.09 -17.75
CA PRO A 17 43.12 27.04 -16.67
C PRO A 17 41.62 27.28 -16.37
N THR A 18 40.70 26.60 -17.06
CA THR A 18 39.25 26.84 -16.95
C THR A 18 38.65 26.41 -15.60
N LEU A 19 39.37 25.58 -14.83
CA LEU A 19 38.93 25.02 -13.56
C LEU A 19 37.60 24.26 -13.67
N THR A 20 37.37 23.66 -14.84
CA THR A 20 36.18 22.86 -15.15
C THR A 20 36.45 21.37 -14.96
N CYS A 21 35.45 20.64 -14.50
CA CYS A 21 35.53 19.20 -14.32
C CYS A 21 34.91 18.43 -15.49
N THR A 22 35.60 17.39 -15.94
CA THR A 22 35.04 16.34 -16.79
C THR A 22 34.79 15.12 -15.90
N CYS A 23 33.53 14.85 -15.60
CA CYS A 23 33.15 13.76 -14.70
C CYS A 23 33.37 12.40 -15.37
N SER A 24 33.88 11.44 -14.59
CA SER A 24 34.10 10.08 -15.05
C SER A 24 32.78 9.34 -15.14
N SER A 25 32.57 8.58 -16.21
CA SER A 25 31.45 7.64 -16.36
C SER A 25 31.83 6.19 -16.01
N THR A 26 33.12 5.92 -15.75
CA THR A 26 33.62 4.58 -15.40
C THR A 26 33.69 4.35 -13.90
N LEU A 27 33.70 5.42 -13.11
CA LEU A 27 33.65 5.38 -11.64
C LEU A 27 32.21 5.50 -11.09
N GLY A 28 31.22 5.51 -11.97
CA GLY A 28 29.83 5.89 -11.68
C GLY A 28 29.35 6.96 -12.66
N HIS A 29 28.04 7.19 -12.73
CA HIS A 29 27.46 8.25 -13.57
C HIS A 29 27.45 9.58 -12.81
N TRP A 30 28.64 10.13 -12.57
CA TRP A 30 28.82 11.41 -11.88
C TRP A 30 28.40 12.60 -12.76
N GLY A 31 27.76 13.58 -12.13
CA GLY A 31 27.21 14.79 -12.75
C GLY A 31 27.67 16.07 -12.04
N THR A 32 26.90 17.16 -12.15
CA THR A 32 27.22 18.49 -11.57
C THR A 32 28.55 19.11 -12.04
N ALA A 33 28.80 20.36 -11.65
CA ALA A 33 30.00 21.09 -12.06
C ALA A 33 31.29 20.57 -11.38
N ASP A 34 31.14 19.90 -10.24
CA ASP A 34 32.22 19.43 -9.37
C ASP A 34 32.28 17.90 -9.25
N CYS A 35 31.46 17.15 -10.00
CA CYS A 35 31.38 15.69 -9.91
C CYS A 35 31.01 15.18 -8.51
N GLY A 36 30.32 16.00 -7.70
CA GLY A 36 29.93 15.68 -6.33
C GLY A 36 28.59 14.95 -6.19
N ASP A 37 27.75 15.02 -7.22
CA ASP A 37 26.43 14.37 -7.27
C ASP A 37 26.29 13.54 -8.56
N CYS A 38 25.21 12.78 -8.69
CA CYS A 38 24.96 11.94 -9.85
C CYS A 38 24.41 12.76 -11.02
N ALA A 39 24.67 12.28 -12.24
CA ALA A 39 23.99 12.75 -13.42
C ALA A 39 22.49 12.46 -13.33
N GLN A 40 21.68 13.29 -13.96
CA GLN A 40 20.23 13.11 -13.97
C GLN A 40 19.84 11.70 -14.45
N GLY A 41 18.98 11.03 -13.69
CA GLY A 41 18.57 9.65 -13.97
C GLY A 41 19.42 8.58 -13.27
N TRP A 42 20.43 8.99 -12.49
CA TRP A 42 21.27 8.11 -11.68
C TRP A 42 21.23 8.50 -10.22
N TRP A 43 21.37 7.54 -9.31
CA TRP A 43 21.36 7.78 -7.87
C TRP A 43 22.24 6.77 -7.12
N GLY A 44 22.24 6.89 -5.81
CA GLY A 44 23.00 6.02 -4.92
C GLY A 44 24.40 6.56 -4.64
N PRO A 45 25.10 5.95 -3.67
CA PRO A 45 26.37 6.47 -3.17
C PRO A 45 27.47 6.55 -4.24
N SER A 46 27.40 5.69 -5.26
CA SER A 46 28.35 5.61 -6.38
C SER A 46 27.75 6.04 -7.72
N CYS A 47 26.51 6.53 -7.76
CA CYS A 47 25.84 6.92 -9.01
C CYS A 47 25.76 5.81 -10.07
N GLU A 48 25.58 4.56 -9.64
CA GLU A 48 25.49 3.38 -10.51
C GLU A 48 24.05 2.85 -10.63
N GLU A 49 23.12 3.38 -9.84
CA GLU A 49 21.74 2.93 -9.80
C GLU A 49 20.86 3.84 -10.64
N VAL A 50 19.90 3.27 -11.37
CA VAL A 50 18.98 4.03 -12.22
C VAL A 50 17.84 4.61 -11.39
N CYS A 51 17.57 5.90 -11.59
CA CYS A 51 16.39 6.60 -11.08
C CYS A 51 15.28 6.52 -12.13
N VAL A 52 14.26 5.69 -11.90
CA VAL A 52 13.32 5.27 -12.97
C VAL A 52 12.28 6.36 -13.26
N HIS A 53 11.52 6.77 -12.23
CA HIS A 53 10.48 7.80 -12.34
C HIS A 53 10.70 8.92 -11.34
N GLY A 54 11.84 9.61 -11.47
CA GLY A 54 12.17 10.69 -10.57
C GLY A 54 13.25 11.61 -11.10
N ARG A 55 13.70 12.50 -10.21
CA ARG A 55 14.89 13.32 -10.43
C ARG A 55 15.94 13.03 -9.38
N THR A 56 17.19 13.21 -9.77
CA THR A 56 18.33 13.05 -8.87
C THR A 56 18.56 14.35 -8.11
N GLU A 57 18.68 14.25 -6.80
CA GLU A 57 19.09 15.36 -5.93
C GLU A 57 19.80 14.77 -4.70
N ASP A 58 21.03 15.21 -4.42
CA ASP A 58 21.85 14.71 -3.32
C ASP A 58 22.01 13.18 -3.33
N ARG A 59 22.22 12.60 -4.51
CA ARG A 59 22.32 11.15 -4.76
C ARG A 59 21.07 10.34 -4.38
N ILE A 60 19.94 11.00 -4.16
CA ILE A 60 18.64 10.40 -3.91
C ILE A 60 17.80 10.50 -5.18
N CYS A 61 17.05 9.45 -5.51
CA CYS A 61 16.03 9.49 -6.56
C CYS A 61 14.73 10.02 -5.96
N LEU A 62 14.44 11.32 -6.13
CA LEU A 62 13.19 11.93 -5.71
C LEU A 62 12.08 11.62 -6.71
N CYS A 63 11.08 10.86 -6.26
CA CYS A 63 10.02 10.35 -7.14
C CYS A 63 9.07 11.43 -7.63
N PHE A 64 8.63 11.29 -8.88
CA PHE A 64 7.46 11.98 -9.38
C PHE A 64 6.19 11.44 -8.67
N GLY A 65 5.14 12.26 -8.66
CA GLY A 65 3.88 11.89 -8.03
C GLY A 65 3.33 10.57 -8.57
N GLY A 66 2.85 9.71 -7.67
CA GLY A 66 2.39 8.37 -8.03
C GLY A 66 3.49 7.29 -8.09
N TYR A 67 4.76 7.63 -7.81
CA TYR A 67 5.86 6.66 -7.75
C TYR A 67 6.57 6.66 -6.40
N ALA A 68 7.07 5.49 -6.01
CA ALA A 68 7.65 5.26 -4.69
C ALA A 68 8.85 4.30 -4.73
N GLY A 69 9.48 4.14 -3.56
CA GLY A 69 10.65 3.31 -3.36
C GLY A 69 11.94 4.02 -3.74
N ALA A 70 13.07 3.45 -3.30
CA ALA A 70 14.37 4.14 -3.34
C ALA A 70 14.83 4.57 -4.74
N ASN A 71 14.37 3.89 -5.80
CA ASN A 71 14.62 4.22 -7.20
C ASN A 71 13.37 4.63 -7.99
N CYS A 72 12.25 4.89 -7.29
CA CYS A 72 10.97 5.29 -7.89
C CYS A 72 10.40 4.30 -8.91
N SER A 73 10.67 3.01 -8.71
CA SER A 73 10.14 1.93 -9.56
C SER A 73 8.78 1.40 -9.12
N LEU A 74 8.36 1.69 -7.88
CA LEU A 74 7.06 1.26 -7.38
C LEU A 74 6.00 2.24 -7.85
N GLU A 75 4.94 1.74 -8.47
CA GLU A 75 3.83 2.56 -8.93
C GLU A 75 2.65 2.44 -7.96
N CYS A 76 2.03 3.57 -7.65
CA CYS A 76 0.80 3.61 -6.87
C CYS A 76 -0.33 2.84 -7.59
N PRO A 77 -1.07 1.97 -6.87
CA PRO A 77 -2.21 1.26 -7.42
C PRO A 77 -3.30 2.18 -7.98
N GLY A 78 -4.10 1.65 -8.91
CA GLY A 78 -5.18 2.37 -9.58
C GLY A 78 -4.74 3.14 -10.84
N PRO A 79 -5.69 3.80 -11.53
CA PRO A 79 -5.43 4.53 -12.76
C PRO A 79 -4.41 5.67 -12.59
N ALA A 80 -3.60 5.94 -13.61
CA ALA A 80 -2.55 6.97 -13.56
C ALA A 80 -3.09 8.36 -13.19
N ASP A 81 -4.23 8.75 -13.75
CA ASP A 81 -4.89 10.04 -13.50
C ASP A 81 -5.73 10.07 -12.21
N ASN A 82 -5.89 8.92 -11.54
CA ASN A 82 -6.73 8.79 -10.35
C ASN A 82 -6.22 7.66 -9.45
N ARG A 83 -5.02 7.85 -8.90
CA ARG A 83 -4.36 6.87 -8.01
C ARG A 83 -5.26 6.52 -6.83
N CYS A 84 -5.15 5.28 -6.36
CA CYS A 84 -6.02 4.72 -5.31
C CYS A 84 -7.51 4.87 -5.64
N ASN A 85 -7.85 4.84 -6.93
CA ASN A 85 -9.19 5.09 -7.48
C ASN A 85 -9.88 6.38 -6.95
N GLY A 86 -9.12 7.33 -6.41
CA GLY A 86 -9.67 8.55 -5.79
C GLY A 86 -10.31 8.33 -4.42
N HIS A 87 -10.13 7.16 -3.83
CA HIS A 87 -10.68 6.75 -2.54
C HIS A 87 -9.59 6.42 -1.51
N GLY A 88 -8.48 7.15 -1.58
CA GLY A 88 -7.38 7.00 -0.67
C GLY A 88 -6.19 7.87 -1.04
N LEU A 89 -5.18 7.84 -0.17
CA LEU A 89 -3.92 8.53 -0.37
C LEU A 89 -2.83 7.54 -0.73
N CYS A 90 -2.12 7.78 -1.82
CA CYS A 90 -0.94 6.98 -2.10
C CYS A 90 0.22 7.39 -1.18
N ARG A 91 0.91 6.41 -0.62
CA ARG A 91 2.21 6.60 0.04
C ARG A 91 3.30 6.60 -1.04
N ASP A 92 3.44 7.72 -1.73
CA ASP A 92 4.48 7.95 -2.73
C ASP A 92 5.69 8.71 -2.13
N ASN A 93 6.81 8.72 -2.88
CA ASN A 93 8.17 9.16 -2.53
C ASN A 93 9.20 8.03 -2.31
N HIS A 94 10.46 8.44 -2.31
CA HIS A 94 11.65 7.57 -2.30
C HIS A 94 11.80 6.69 -1.05
N THR A 95 11.11 7.03 0.04
CA THR A 95 11.11 6.29 1.32
C THR A 95 9.82 5.51 1.57
N ARG A 96 8.83 5.62 0.69
CA ARG A 96 7.54 4.94 0.83
C ARG A 96 7.45 3.70 -0.05
N ASP A 97 6.40 2.92 0.18
CA ASP A 97 6.18 1.61 -0.42
C ASP A 97 5.18 1.63 -1.59
N GLY A 98 4.66 2.80 -1.97
CA GLY A 98 3.74 2.94 -3.11
C GLY A 98 2.35 2.38 -2.84
N LYS A 99 1.99 2.05 -1.60
CA LYS A 99 0.68 1.49 -1.28
C LYS A 99 -0.36 2.58 -1.02
N CYS A 100 -1.61 2.26 -1.29
CA CYS A 100 -2.73 3.11 -0.93
C CYS A 100 -3.08 2.96 0.57
N ALA A 101 -3.33 4.10 1.20
CA ALA A 101 -4.07 4.19 2.45
C ALA A 101 -5.52 4.56 2.08
N CYS A 102 -6.40 3.56 2.03
CA CYS A 102 -7.79 3.76 1.62
C CYS A 102 -8.58 4.59 2.65
N ASP A 103 -9.53 5.35 2.12
CA ASP A 103 -10.55 6.03 2.91
C ASP A 103 -11.45 5.00 3.61
N PRO A 104 -12.20 5.39 4.67
CA PRO A 104 -13.18 4.51 5.30
C PRO A 104 -14.14 3.90 4.27
N ASP A 105 -14.50 2.63 4.49
CA ASP A 105 -15.38 1.82 3.64
C ASP A 105 -14.81 1.48 2.25
N TRP A 106 -13.57 1.84 1.94
CA TRP A 106 -12.89 1.43 0.71
C TRP A 106 -11.79 0.41 1.02
N TYR A 107 -11.75 -0.64 0.21
CA TYR A 107 -10.89 -1.80 0.39
C TYR A 107 -10.20 -2.14 -0.92
N THR A 108 -9.36 -3.19 -0.87
CA THR A 108 -8.39 -3.64 -1.88
C THR A 108 -7.15 -2.77 -1.95
N GLU A 109 -6.13 -3.28 -2.65
CA GLU A 109 -4.83 -2.62 -2.80
C GLU A 109 -4.94 -1.24 -3.48
N ASP A 110 -5.95 -1.06 -4.33
CA ASP A 110 -6.20 0.15 -5.10
C ASP A 110 -7.42 0.95 -4.62
N CYS A 111 -8.04 0.57 -3.50
CA CYS A 111 -9.23 1.24 -2.96
C CYS A 111 -10.42 1.28 -3.95
N SER A 112 -10.58 0.25 -4.78
CA SER A 112 -11.65 0.21 -5.79
C SER A 112 -12.95 -0.40 -5.27
N VAL A 113 -12.92 -1.10 -4.12
CA VAL A 113 -14.09 -1.81 -3.61
C VAL A 113 -14.69 -1.05 -2.43
N TYR A 114 -15.88 -0.50 -2.64
CA TYR A 114 -16.70 0.06 -1.57
C TYR A 114 -17.45 -1.03 -0.81
N CYS A 115 -17.38 -0.97 0.52
CA CYS A 115 -18.16 -1.83 1.39
C CYS A 115 -18.50 -1.12 2.70
N HIS A 116 -19.79 -1.07 2.99
CA HIS A 116 -20.32 -0.65 4.28
C HIS A 116 -21.41 -1.66 4.70
N PRO A 117 -21.57 -1.99 6.00
CA PRO A 117 -22.54 -2.98 6.45
C PRO A 117 -23.97 -2.76 5.93
N SER A 118 -24.41 -1.50 5.82
CA SER A 118 -25.73 -1.16 5.26
C SER A 118 -25.85 -1.47 3.76
N ALA A 119 -24.77 -1.33 2.99
CA ALA A 119 -24.72 -1.69 1.59
C ALA A 119 -24.78 -3.22 1.41
N CYS A 120 -24.12 -3.97 2.29
CA CYS A 120 -24.19 -5.42 2.32
C CYS A 120 -25.60 -5.93 2.64
N SER A 121 -26.27 -5.33 3.64
CA SER A 121 -27.65 -5.70 3.97
C SER A 121 -28.63 -5.37 2.83
N ALA A 122 -28.42 -4.28 2.10
CA ALA A 122 -29.26 -3.91 0.95
C ALA A 122 -29.09 -4.87 -0.23
N ALA A 123 -27.87 -5.34 -0.48
CA ALA A 123 -27.58 -6.32 -1.53
C ALA A 123 -28.22 -7.70 -1.28
N ALA A 124 -28.54 -8.04 -0.02
CA ALA A 124 -29.23 -9.27 0.35
C ALA A 124 -30.73 -9.29 0.02
N GLY A 125 -31.30 -8.16 -0.45
CA GLY A 125 -32.61 -8.13 -1.08
C GLY A 125 -33.84 -8.04 -0.17
N ASP A 126 -33.68 -7.82 1.15
CA ASP A 126 -34.81 -7.76 2.07
C ASP A 126 -34.78 -6.54 3.01
N VAL A 127 -35.72 -5.61 2.80
CA VAL A 127 -35.86 -4.33 3.53
C VAL A 127 -36.28 -4.53 4.99
N HIS A 128 -36.76 -5.72 5.37
CA HIS A 128 -37.24 -5.99 6.73
C HIS A 128 -36.14 -6.48 7.71
N VAL A 129 -34.91 -6.73 7.24
CA VAL A 129 -33.83 -7.34 8.05
C VAL A 129 -32.60 -6.41 8.17
N ALA A 130 -32.72 -5.12 7.88
CA ALA A 130 -31.59 -4.18 8.00
C ALA A 130 -31.08 -4.00 9.45
N THR A 131 -31.84 -4.45 10.46
CA THR A 131 -31.47 -4.40 11.88
C THR A 131 -31.00 -5.74 12.47
N LEU A 132 -31.09 -6.84 11.72
CA LEU A 132 -30.78 -8.20 12.19
C LEU A 132 -29.71 -8.91 11.35
N SER A 133 -29.30 -8.32 10.24
CA SER A 133 -28.39 -8.97 9.32
C SER A 133 -26.93 -8.65 9.68
N HIS A 134 -26.27 -9.64 10.27
CA HIS A 134 -24.91 -9.59 10.81
C HIS A 134 -23.86 -9.61 9.69
N PHE A 135 -23.97 -8.68 8.74
CA PHE A 135 -23.00 -8.49 7.69
C PHE A 135 -21.79 -7.72 8.20
N GLU A 136 -20.62 -8.03 7.64
CA GLU A 136 -19.40 -7.26 7.79
C GLU A 136 -18.62 -7.25 6.45
N CYS A 137 -17.72 -6.27 6.32
CA CYS A 137 -16.82 -6.17 5.19
C CYS A 137 -15.59 -7.05 5.40
N HIS A 138 -15.21 -7.82 4.39
CA HIS A 138 -13.96 -8.56 4.43
C HIS A 138 -12.78 -7.57 4.37
N PRO A 139 -11.84 -7.58 5.34
CA PRO A 139 -10.85 -6.51 5.52
C PRO A 139 -9.87 -6.33 4.35
N ASN A 140 -9.66 -7.38 3.55
CA ASN A 140 -8.73 -7.33 2.41
C ASN A 140 -9.42 -7.17 1.05
N THR A 141 -10.69 -7.57 0.95
CA THR A 141 -11.38 -7.66 -0.36
C THR A 141 -12.54 -6.68 -0.48
N GLY A 142 -13.02 -6.11 0.63
CA GLY A 142 -14.27 -5.34 0.64
C GLY A 142 -15.50 -6.16 0.29
N GLY A 143 -15.40 -7.49 0.20
CA GLY A 143 -16.55 -8.35 -0.06
C GLY A 143 -17.45 -8.42 1.17
N CYS A 144 -18.76 -8.37 0.96
CA CYS A 144 -19.74 -8.64 2.02
C CYS A 144 -19.62 -10.10 2.49
N ARG A 145 -19.56 -10.30 3.81
CA ARG A 145 -19.59 -11.61 4.44
C ARG A 145 -20.40 -11.58 5.73
N CYS A 146 -20.71 -12.74 6.28
CA CYS A 146 -21.29 -12.82 7.61
C CYS A 146 -20.22 -12.56 8.69
N GLN A 147 -20.63 -11.95 9.79
CA GLN A 147 -19.79 -11.70 10.95
C GLN A 147 -19.19 -13.01 11.49
N GLN A 148 -17.88 -12.99 11.70
CA GLN A 148 -17.10 -14.13 12.17
C GLN A 148 -16.17 -13.72 13.30
N ASN A 149 -16.74 -13.15 14.36
CA ASN A 149 -16.01 -12.54 15.47
C ASN A 149 -16.54 -13.07 16.83
N LEU A 150 -16.08 -12.47 17.93
CA LEU A 150 -16.47 -12.92 19.28
C LEU A 150 -17.90 -12.55 19.67
N THR A 151 -18.51 -11.57 19.01
CA THR A 151 -19.90 -11.16 19.26
C THR A 151 -20.90 -11.92 18.41
N GLY A 152 -20.42 -12.79 17.49
CA GLY A 152 -21.26 -13.73 16.78
C GLY A 152 -20.57 -14.40 15.60
N ARG A 153 -20.94 -15.65 15.33
CA ARG A 153 -20.54 -16.41 14.15
C ARG A 153 -21.74 -16.79 13.31
N TRP A 154 -21.92 -16.03 12.23
CA TRP A 154 -23.11 -16.09 11.39
C TRP A 154 -22.81 -16.74 10.04
N THR A 155 -23.81 -17.39 9.46
CA THR A 155 -23.76 -18.04 8.14
C THR A 155 -25.11 -17.90 7.43
N GLY A 156 -25.20 -18.44 6.22
CA GLY A 156 -26.37 -18.33 5.36
C GLY A 156 -26.32 -17.09 4.46
N ALA A 157 -27.22 -17.05 3.47
CA ALA A 157 -27.26 -15.96 2.48
C ALA A 157 -27.65 -14.60 3.10
N LEU A 158 -28.37 -14.63 4.23
CA LEU A 158 -28.86 -13.45 4.95
C LEU A 158 -28.11 -13.18 6.27
N CYS A 159 -27.11 -14.01 6.61
CA CYS A 159 -26.37 -13.93 7.88
C CYS A 159 -27.28 -13.96 9.12
N ASP A 160 -28.31 -14.81 9.08
CA ASP A 160 -29.36 -15.00 10.07
C ASP A 160 -29.32 -16.39 10.74
N THR A 161 -28.37 -17.25 10.33
CA THR A 161 -28.18 -18.58 10.90
C THR A 161 -26.84 -18.68 11.61
N CYS A 162 -26.74 -19.46 12.68
CA CYS A 162 -25.47 -19.68 13.37
C CYS A 162 -24.55 -20.61 12.57
N LEU A 163 -23.27 -20.28 12.54
CA LEU A 163 -22.25 -21.18 12.00
C LEU A 163 -22.25 -22.50 12.78
N PHE A 164 -21.97 -23.61 12.09
CA PHE A 164 -21.90 -24.93 12.72
C PHE A 164 -21.03 -24.93 14.00
N GLY A 165 -21.59 -25.45 15.09
CA GLY A 165 -20.94 -25.47 16.41
C GLY A 165 -21.21 -24.22 17.27
N TYR A 166 -22.01 -23.26 16.80
CA TYR A 166 -22.45 -22.09 17.56
C TYR A 166 -23.98 -22.03 17.65
N TRP A 167 -24.49 -21.46 18.75
CA TRP A 167 -25.91 -21.31 19.02
C TRP A 167 -26.18 -20.07 19.91
N GLY A 168 -27.45 -19.84 20.25
CA GLY A 168 -27.91 -18.70 21.03
C GLY A 168 -28.32 -17.52 20.16
N LEU A 169 -28.93 -16.50 20.78
CA LEU A 169 -29.48 -15.34 20.08
C LEU A 169 -28.43 -14.54 19.28
N ASN A 170 -27.17 -14.57 19.72
CA ASN A 170 -26.07 -13.87 19.07
C ASN A 170 -25.10 -14.81 18.33
N CYS A 171 -25.38 -16.12 18.27
CA CYS A 171 -24.47 -17.11 17.71
C CYS A 171 -23.03 -17.04 18.27
N ASP A 172 -22.89 -16.72 19.55
CA ASP A 172 -21.62 -16.54 20.28
C ASP A 172 -21.37 -17.67 21.29
N ILE A 173 -22.34 -18.57 21.51
CA ILE A 173 -22.21 -19.69 22.43
C ILE A 173 -21.74 -20.94 21.67
N THR A 174 -20.62 -21.53 22.10
CA THR A 174 -20.12 -22.79 21.53
C THR A 174 -20.95 -23.98 22.00
N CYS A 175 -21.29 -24.87 21.08
CA CYS A 175 -21.84 -26.18 21.40
C CYS A 175 -20.83 -27.01 22.21
N SER A 176 -21.19 -27.41 23.43
CA SER A 176 -20.37 -28.34 24.25
C SER A 176 -20.61 -29.81 23.93
N CYS A 177 -21.31 -30.12 22.83
CA CYS A 177 -21.54 -31.47 22.37
C CYS A 177 -20.19 -32.05 21.90
N SER A 178 -19.70 -33.14 22.52
CA SER A 178 -18.45 -33.84 22.21
C SER A 178 -18.41 -34.50 20.82
N GLY A 179 -18.82 -33.80 19.76
CA GLY A 179 -18.82 -34.26 18.36
C GLY A 179 -20.06 -35.07 17.93
N HIS A 180 -21.07 -35.25 18.79
CA HIS A 180 -22.17 -36.20 18.55
C HIS A 180 -23.60 -35.65 18.74
N GLY A 181 -23.80 -34.33 18.89
CA GLY A 181 -25.13 -33.73 19.06
C GLY A 181 -25.35 -32.48 18.21
N SER A 182 -26.59 -32.25 17.76
CA SER A 182 -27.04 -31.01 17.11
C SER A 182 -27.60 -30.05 18.16
N CYS A 183 -27.05 -28.83 18.27
CA CYS A 183 -27.65 -27.78 19.10
C CYS A 183 -28.80 -27.13 18.32
N GLY A 184 -30.00 -27.11 18.89
CA GLY A 184 -31.16 -26.41 18.37
C GLY A 184 -31.31 -25.00 18.95
N TRP A 185 -32.23 -24.20 18.41
CA TRP A 185 -32.61 -22.88 18.93
C TRP A 185 -33.36 -22.92 20.29
N LEU A 186 -33.67 -24.12 20.82
CA LEU A 186 -34.57 -24.34 21.96
C LEU A 186 -33.97 -25.22 23.08
N ASP A 187 -32.66 -25.43 23.09
CA ASP A 187 -31.97 -26.17 24.17
C ASP A 187 -31.49 -25.23 25.29
#